data_AF-A0AAQ3RAG9-F1
#
_entry.id   AF-A0AAQ3RAG9-F1
#
_cell.length_a   1.000
_cell.length_b   1.000
_cell.length_c   1.000
_cell.angle_alpha   90.00
_cell.angle_beta   90.00
_cell.angle_gamma   90.00
#
_symmetry.space_group_name_H-M   'P 1'
#
loop_
_entity.id
_entity.type
_entity.pdbx_description
1 polymer ?
#
loop_
_entity_poly.entity_id
_entity_poly.type
_entity_poly.pdbx_seq_one_letter_code
_entity_poly.pdbx_strand_id
1 'polypeptide(L)'
;MAAKTTVFGEVPNRAYHERFMRKAIEMAELALASDETPVGCVFVHNDVIIGRGINGTNASLNGTRHAEFVALAEIMAKHPQSIIRETDLYVTVEPCIMCASALRQYGIRAVYFGCLNDRFGGCGGVMNIHTDNGVDRPFPAYGGIFREEAIMLLRKFYVQENNKAPEPKPKKNRELKTAILPISAPNTATAGAPAPPPTTTNTPDLPTPQG
;
A
#
# COMPACT_ATOMS: atom_id res chain seq x y z
N MET A 1 -11.19 22.95 6.81
CA MET A 1 -10.64 21.93 5.91
C MET A 1 -9.21 21.65 6.35
N ALA A 2 -8.88 20.43 6.79
CA ALA A 2 -7.49 20.07 7.07
C ALA A 2 -6.72 20.08 5.75
N ALA A 3 -5.58 20.77 5.70
CA ALA A 3 -4.70 20.73 4.55
C ALA A 3 -4.35 19.25 4.25
N LYS A 4 -4.56 18.80 3.01
CA LYS A 4 -4.08 17.48 2.58
C LYS A 4 -2.56 17.49 2.74
N THR A 5 -2.04 16.84 3.77
CA THR A 5 -0.60 16.61 3.90
C THR A 5 -0.17 15.79 2.70
N THR A 6 0.57 16.41 1.78
CA THR A 6 1.13 15.74 0.61
C THR A 6 2.29 14.87 1.07
N VAL A 7 2.10 13.56 1.07
CA VAL A 7 3.17 12.59 1.37
C VAL A 7 4.33 12.64 0.37
N PHE A 8 4.13 13.21 -0.82
CA PHE A 8 5.17 13.46 -1.82
C PHE A 8 5.77 14.87 -1.71
N GLY A 9 6.32 15.17 -0.52
CA GLY A 9 7.05 16.40 -0.25
C GLY A 9 8.56 16.19 -0.21
N GLU A 10 9.27 17.18 0.31
CA GLU A 10 10.69 17.02 0.68
C GLU A 10 10.83 15.92 1.74
N VAL A 11 11.83 15.05 1.54
CA VAL A 11 12.22 14.04 2.53
C VAL A 11 13.48 14.56 3.23
N PRO A 12 13.41 14.98 4.51
CA PRO A 12 14.58 15.45 5.25
C PRO A 12 15.67 14.37 5.26
N ASN A 13 16.93 14.76 5.05
CA ASN A 13 18.06 13.82 5.01
C ASN A 13 17.82 12.60 4.09
N ARG A 14 17.32 12.84 2.87
CA ARG A 14 16.95 11.79 1.91
C ARG A 14 18.00 10.69 1.72
N ALA A 15 19.29 11.04 1.63
CA ALA A 15 20.37 10.07 1.45
C ALA A 15 20.46 9.05 2.60
N TYR A 16 20.18 9.47 3.84
CA TYR A 16 20.05 8.57 4.98
C TYR A 16 18.91 7.58 4.78
N HIS A 17 17.74 8.04 4.36
CA HIS A 17 16.56 7.18 4.18
C HIS A 17 16.70 6.23 2.99
N GLU A 18 17.37 6.66 1.92
CA GLU A 18 17.64 5.83 0.75
C GLU A 18 18.43 4.57 1.09
N ARG A 19 19.38 4.61 2.03
CA ARG A 19 20.14 3.40 2.40
C ARG A 19 19.25 2.29 3.00
N PHE A 20 18.20 2.68 3.73
CA PHE A 20 17.26 1.74 4.34
C PHE A 20 16.13 1.36 3.40
N MET A 21 15.67 2.29 2.54
CA MET A 21 14.75 1.94 1.46
C MET A 21 15.39 0.94 0.50
N ARG A 22 16.70 1.02 0.26
CA ARG A 22 17.42 0.00 -0.52
C ARG A 22 17.29 -1.39 0.11
N LYS A 23 17.37 -1.49 1.43
CA LYS A 23 17.12 -2.75 2.16
C LYS A 23 15.68 -3.22 2.05
N ALA A 24 14.70 -2.31 2.02
CA ALA A 24 13.31 -2.67 1.75
C ALA A 24 13.12 -3.19 0.30
N ILE A 25 13.83 -2.61 -0.68
CA ILE A 25 13.84 -3.09 -2.08
C ILE A 25 14.44 -4.50 -2.17
N GLU A 26 15.57 -4.77 -1.50
CA GLU A 26 16.15 -6.13 -1.40
C GLU A 26 15.14 -7.14 -0.84
N MET A 27 14.35 -6.76 0.17
CA MET A 27 13.27 -7.61 0.70
C MET A 27 12.14 -7.81 -0.33
N ALA A 28 11.76 -6.78 -1.08
CA ALA A 28 10.72 -6.90 -2.11
C ALA A 28 11.17 -7.79 -3.29
N GLU A 29 12.46 -7.79 -3.63
CA GLU A 29 13.04 -8.73 -4.59
C GLU A 29 12.99 -10.18 -4.07
N LEU A 30 13.26 -10.39 -2.77
CA LEU A 30 13.10 -11.70 -2.13
C LEU A 30 11.65 -12.18 -2.16
N ALA A 31 10.69 -11.28 -1.91
CA ALA A 31 9.26 -11.59 -2.03
C ALA A 31 8.90 -12.03 -3.45
N LEU A 32 9.37 -11.30 -4.48
CA LEU A 32 9.17 -11.65 -5.88
C LEU A 32 9.74 -13.03 -6.21
N ALA A 33 10.95 -13.33 -5.73
CA ALA A 33 11.61 -14.62 -5.94
C ALA A 33 10.92 -15.77 -5.21
N SER A 34 10.06 -15.47 -4.23
CA SER A 34 9.32 -16.43 -3.42
C SER A 34 7.85 -16.58 -3.86
N ASP A 35 7.49 -16.16 -5.08
CA ASP A 35 6.12 -16.12 -5.60
C ASP A 35 5.13 -15.32 -4.72
N GLU A 36 5.62 -14.33 -3.98
CA GLU A 36 4.81 -13.42 -3.16
C GLU A 36 4.68 -12.06 -3.83
N THR A 37 3.62 -11.31 -3.47
CA THR A 37 3.47 -9.92 -3.92
C THR A 37 4.72 -9.14 -3.50
N PRO A 38 5.41 -8.41 -4.41
CA PRO A 38 6.74 -7.88 -4.16
C PRO A 38 6.71 -6.60 -3.31
N VAL A 39 6.29 -6.77 -2.06
CA VAL A 39 6.29 -5.76 -1.01
C VAL A 39 7.28 -6.22 0.05
N GLY A 40 8.25 -5.36 0.32
CA GLY A 40 9.29 -5.59 1.32
C GLY A 40 9.39 -4.39 2.25
N CYS A 41 9.76 -4.64 3.50
CA CYS A 41 9.98 -3.58 4.47
C CYS A 41 11.10 -3.89 5.46
N VAL A 42 11.61 -2.82 6.07
CA VAL A 42 12.53 -2.87 7.22
C VAL A 42 12.12 -1.83 8.26
N PHE A 43 12.26 -2.19 9.54
CA PHE A 43 12.08 -1.30 10.68
C PHE A 43 13.44 -0.94 11.26
N VAL A 44 13.70 0.36 11.47
CA VAL A 44 15.00 0.89 11.88
C VAL A 44 14.87 1.69 13.16
N HIS A 45 15.68 1.33 14.15
CA HIS A 45 15.83 2.05 15.41
C HIS A 45 17.31 2.33 15.64
N ASN A 46 17.69 3.60 15.84
CA ASN A 46 19.08 4.03 16.05
C ASN A 46 20.07 3.45 15.02
N ASP A 47 19.76 3.61 13.73
CA ASP A 47 20.55 3.11 12.59
C ASP A 47 20.66 1.59 12.46
N VAL A 48 19.97 0.83 13.32
CA VAL A 48 19.95 -0.62 13.31
C VAL A 48 18.60 -1.12 12.80
N ILE A 49 18.64 -2.05 11.84
CA ILE A 49 17.42 -2.75 11.39
C ILE A 49 17.03 -3.77 12.47
N ILE A 50 15.90 -3.55 13.12
CA ILE A 50 15.37 -4.40 14.20
C ILE A 50 14.27 -5.37 13.73
N GLY A 51 13.75 -5.19 12.51
CA GLY A 51 12.76 -6.08 11.91
C GLY A 51 12.75 -5.99 10.39
N ARG A 52 12.45 -7.10 9.73
CA ARG A 52 12.38 -7.23 8.27
C ARG A 52 11.12 -8.01 7.89
N GLY A 53 10.53 -7.65 6.76
CA GLY A 53 9.28 -8.27 6.33
C GLY A 53 9.18 -8.35 4.82
N ILE A 54 8.59 -9.45 4.36
CA ILE A 54 8.06 -9.61 3.01
C ILE A 54 6.59 -9.99 3.11
N ASN A 55 5.82 -9.71 2.06
CA ASN A 55 4.48 -10.28 1.94
C ASN A 55 4.55 -11.82 2.01
N GLY A 56 3.65 -12.43 2.76
CA GLY A 56 3.61 -13.87 3.00
C GLY A 56 2.21 -14.45 2.90
N THR A 57 1.30 -13.80 2.15
CA THR A 57 -0.12 -14.16 2.09
C THR A 57 -0.35 -15.48 1.35
N ASN A 58 0.45 -15.77 0.32
CA ASN A 58 0.32 -17.01 -0.45
C ASN A 58 0.83 -18.21 0.38
N ALA A 59 2.01 -18.10 0.97
CA ALA A 59 2.61 -19.17 1.75
C ALA A 59 1.81 -19.50 3.03
N SER A 60 1.21 -18.49 3.67
CA SER A 60 0.47 -18.67 4.92
C SER A 60 -1.03 -18.90 4.74
N LEU A 61 -1.57 -18.73 3.53
CA LEU A 61 -3.01 -18.70 3.26
C LEU A 61 -3.78 -17.71 4.17
N ASN A 62 -3.11 -16.63 4.57
CA ASN A 62 -3.66 -15.65 5.49
C ASN A 62 -3.45 -14.23 4.94
N GLY A 63 -4.56 -13.56 4.65
CA GLY A 63 -4.60 -12.22 4.05
C GLY A 63 -4.04 -11.09 4.93
N THR A 64 -3.74 -11.33 6.22
CA THR A 64 -3.13 -10.31 7.09
C THR A 64 -1.61 -10.33 7.09
N ARG A 65 -0.98 -11.32 6.45
CA ARG A 65 0.49 -11.52 6.45
C ARG A 65 1.20 -10.61 5.44
N HIS A 66 0.94 -9.31 5.55
CA HIS A 66 1.67 -8.28 4.82
C HIS A 66 3.07 -8.06 5.40
N ALA A 67 3.97 -7.48 4.61
CA ALA A 67 5.36 -7.23 5.00
C ALA A 67 5.46 -6.52 6.37
N GLU A 68 4.66 -5.49 6.60
CA GLU A 68 4.62 -4.73 7.85
C GLU A 68 4.26 -5.61 9.06
N PHE A 69 3.25 -6.48 8.92
CA PHE A 69 2.86 -7.41 10.00
C PHE A 69 3.90 -8.51 10.24
N VAL A 70 4.57 -8.97 9.18
CA VAL A 70 5.66 -9.95 9.31
C VAL A 70 6.83 -9.34 10.09
N ALA A 71 7.24 -8.13 9.75
CA ALA A 71 8.32 -7.43 10.44
C ALA A 71 7.95 -7.04 11.88
N LEU A 72 6.72 -6.56 12.12
CA LEU A 72 6.24 -6.27 13.48
C LEU A 72 6.26 -7.52 14.37
N ALA A 73 5.86 -8.68 13.84
CA ALA A 73 5.95 -9.94 14.56
C ALA A 73 7.40 -10.31 14.90
N GLU A 74 8.35 -10.09 13.98
CA GLU A 74 9.79 -10.30 14.25
C GLU A 74 10.29 -9.40 15.38
N ILE A 75 9.90 -8.12 15.38
CA ILE A 75 10.30 -7.14 16.41
C ILE A 75 9.74 -7.54 17.76
N MET A 76 8.45 -7.86 17.84
CA MET A 76 7.77 -8.22 19.09
C MET A 76 8.30 -9.52 19.71
N ALA A 77 8.94 -10.39 18.93
CA ALA A 77 9.60 -11.58 19.44
C ALA A 77 10.95 -11.29 20.16
N LYS A 78 11.56 -10.12 19.92
CA LYS A 78 12.92 -9.79 20.37
C LYS A 78 13.01 -8.51 21.21
N HIS A 79 12.01 -7.64 21.11
CA HIS A 79 12.03 -6.30 21.68
C HIS A 79 10.69 -5.96 22.35
N PRO A 80 10.68 -5.09 23.37
CA PRO A 80 9.44 -4.60 23.94
C PRO A 80 8.65 -3.80 22.91
N GLN A 81 7.31 -3.93 22.92
CA GLN A 81 6.43 -3.22 21.99
C GLN A 81 6.67 -1.70 21.96
N SER A 82 7.07 -1.10 23.08
CA SER A 82 7.35 0.34 23.18
C SER A 82 8.44 0.83 22.22
N ILE A 83 9.35 -0.03 21.76
CA ILE A 83 10.42 0.33 20.82
C ILE A 83 9.86 0.88 19.50
N ILE A 84 8.66 0.46 19.09
CA ILE A 84 8.02 0.86 17.83
C ILE A 84 7.82 2.39 17.80
N ARG A 85 7.61 3.00 18.97
CA ARG A 85 7.43 4.46 19.11
C ARG A 85 8.66 5.28 18.74
N GLU A 86 9.82 4.63 18.68
CA GLU A 86 11.12 5.23 18.38
C GLU A 86 11.72 4.64 17.10
N THR A 87 10.90 3.97 16.29
CA THR A 87 11.31 3.21 15.11
C THR A 87 10.73 3.81 13.84
N ASP A 88 11.53 3.87 12.77
CA ASP A 88 11.06 4.21 11.43
C ASP A 88 10.77 2.97 10.61
N LEU A 89 9.71 3.01 9.80
CA LEU A 89 9.42 2.02 8.79
C LEU A 89 9.88 2.49 7.40
N TYR A 90 10.54 1.62 6.67
CA TYR A 90 10.81 1.77 5.24
C TYR A 90 10.12 0.63 4.49
N VAL A 91 9.19 0.94 3.58
CA VAL A 91 8.41 -0.06 2.85
C VAL A 91 8.30 0.30 1.37
N THR A 92 8.39 -0.68 0.47
CA THR A 92 8.45 -0.39 -0.98
C THR A 92 7.15 0.19 -1.54
N VAL A 93 6.01 -0.19 -0.96
CA VAL A 93 4.67 0.26 -1.36
C VAL A 93 3.99 0.93 -0.17
N GLU A 94 3.23 2.00 -0.42
CA GLU A 94 2.43 2.68 0.60
C GLU A 94 1.62 1.66 1.44
N PRO A 95 1.69 1.75 2.79
CA PRO A 95 0.93 0.87 3.66
C PRO A 95 -0.55 0.88 3.32
N CYS A 96 -1.16 -0.29 3.28
CA CYS A 96 -2.61 -0.37 3.12
C CYS A 96 -3.34 0.15 4.37
N ILE A 97 -4.65 0.36 4.28
CA ILE A 97 -5.51 0.81 5.41
C ILE A 97 -5.27 -0.03 6.68
N MET A 98 -5.18 -1.36 6.56
CA MET A 98 -4.92 -2.27 7.68
C MET A 98 -3.54 -2.01 8.31
N CYS A 99 -2.49 -1.91 7.51
CA CYS A 99 -1.12 -1.71 8.01
C CYS A 99 -0.96 -0.31 8.59
N ALA A 100 -1.50 0.73 7.94
CA ALA A 100 -1.51 2.09 8.44
C ALA A 100 -2.23 2.19 9.80
N SER A 101 -3.39 1.53 9.97
CA SER A 101 -4.10 1.49 11.25
C SER A 101 -3.31 0.76 12.35
N ALA A 102 -2.66 -0.36 12.03
CA ALA A 102 -1.80 -1.05 13.00
C ALA A 102 -0.63 -0.17 13.45
N LEU A 103 0.04 0.51 12.51
CA LEU A 103 1.14 1.43 12.79
C LEU A 103 0.70 2.62 13.67
N ARG A 104 -0.53 3.13 13.48
CA ARG A 104 -1.16 4.13 14.36
C ARG A 104 -1.31 3.61 15.79
N GLN A 105 -1.85 2.40 15.96
CA GLN A 105 -2.08 1.77 17.26
C GLN A 105 -0.77 1.49 18.02
N TYR A 106 0.28 1.06 17.31
CA TYR A 106 1.60 0.88 17.92
C TYR A 106 2.37 2.19 18.14
N GLY A 107 1.93 3.28 17.51
CA GLY A 107 2.49 4.62 17.65
C GLY A 107 3.84 4.79 16.96
N ILE A 108 4.00 4.24 15.74
CA ILE A 108 5.24 4.33 14.93
C ILE A 108 5.81 5.77 14.88
N ARG A 109 7.15 5.91 14.84
CA ARG A 109 7.79 7.23 14.76
C ARG A 109 7.56 7.91 13.42
N ALA A 110 7.84 7.21 12.31
CA ALA A 110 7.68 7.71 10.95
C ALA A 110 7.60 6.56 9.94
N VAL A 111 7.01 6.84 8.77
CA VAL A 111 6.93 5.90 7.65
C VAL A 111 7.51 6.52 6.38
N TYR A 112 8.37 5.78 5.72
CA TYR A 112 8.95 6.11 4.42
C TYR A 112 8.54 5.03 3.43
N PHE A 113 8.06 5.43 2.26
CA PHE A 113 7.63 4.48 1.24
C PHE A 113 8.04 4.85 -0.19
N GLY A 114 8.07 3.85 -1.07
CA GLY A 114 8.43 4.02 -2.46
C GLY A 114 7.29 4.57 -3.30
N CYS A 115 6.35 3.72 -3.70
CA CYS A 115 5.22 4.11 -4.56
C CYS A 115 3.89 4.11 -3.82
N LEU A 116 2.89 4.84 -4.36
CA LEU A 116 1.51 4.78 -3.86
C LEU A 116 0.90 3.39 -4.01
N ASN A 117 -0.11 3.15 -3.18
CA ASN A 117 -1.02 2.03 -3.28
C ASN A 117 -2.39 2.54 -3.74
N ASP A 118 -2.59 2.56 -5.06
CA ASP A 118 -3.77 3.15 -5.70
C ASP A 118 -5.09 2.44 -5.36
N ARG A 119 -5.05 1.24 -4.77
CA ARG A 119 -6.24 0.44 -4.46
C ARG A 119 -6.57 0.38 -2.98
N PHE A 120 -5.56 0.41 -2.12
CA PHE A 120 -5.74 0.14 -0.69
C PHE A 120 -4.94 1.09 0.22
N GLY A 121 -4.29 2.11 -0.33
CA GLY A 121 -3.37 3.00 0.40
C GLY A 121 -4.02 3.74 1.56
N GLY A 122 -3.42 3.62 2.74
CA GLY A 122 -3.85 4.25 3.99
C GLY A 122 -3.07 5.52 4.37
N CYS A 123 -2.11 5.93 3.54
CA CYS A 123 -1.26 7.10 3.74
C CYS A 123 -1.46 8.18 2.67
N GLY A 124 -2.63 8.22 2.01
CA GLY A 124 -2.99 9.22 1.01
C GLY A 124 -3.36 8.68 -0.37
N GLY A 125 -3.08 7.40 -0.66
CA GLY A 125 -3.50 6.76 -1.91
C GLY A 125 -5.02 6.63 -2.03
N VAL A 126 -5.68 6.09 -0.98
CA VAL A 126 -7.14 5.95 -0.92
C VAL A 126 -7.71 6.65 0.30
N MET A 127 -7.11 6.43 1.47
CA MET A 127 -7.50 7.03 2.74
C MET A 127 -6.29 7.66 3.43
N ASN A 128 -6.55 8.59 4.35
CA ASN A 128 -5.53 9.28 5.14
C ASN A 128 -5.48 8.77 6.59
N ILE A 129 -5.44 7.44 6.79
CA ILE A 129 -5.42 6.82 8.14
C ILE A 129 -4.26 7.35 8.99
N HIS A 130 -3.11 7.61 8.37
CA HIS A 130 -1.93 8.15 9.07
C HIS A 130 -2.13 9.53 9.72
N THR A 131 -3.06 10.37 9.20
CA THR A 131 -3.31 11.75 9.66
C THR A 131 -4.73 12.01 10.14
N ASP A 132 -5.65 11.03 10.02
CA ASP A 132 -7.03 11.17 10.51
C ASP A 132 -7.04 11.44 12.02
N ASN A 133 -7.78 12.44 12.49
CA ASN A 133 -7.87 12.79 13.91
C ASN A 133 -8.85 11.90 14.69
N GLY A 134 -9.69 11.12 14.01
CA GLY A 134 -10.64 10.19 14.61
C GLY A 134 -10.05 8.82 15.00
N VAL A 135 -8.75 8.60 14.73
CA VAL A 135 -7.99 7.38 15.07
C VAL A 135 -6.93 7.73 16.14
N ASP A 136 -5.96 6.86 16.47
CA ASP A 136 -4.89 7.05 17.48
C ASP A 136 -3.96 8.28 17.23
N ARG A 137 -2.74 8.33 17.76
CA ARG A 137 -1.84 9.46 17.45
C ARG A 137 -1.38 9.40 15.98
N PRO A 138 -1.39 10.52 15.21
CA PRO A 138 -0.88 10.54 13.84
C PRO A 138 0.63 10.34 13.76
N PHE A 139 1.08 9.86 12.60
CA PHE A 139 2.51 9.70 12.28
C PHE A 139 2.85 10.38 10.93
N PRO A 140 4.07 10.91 10.78
CA PRO A 140 4.54 11.46 9.52
C PRO A 140 4.80 10.34 8.49
N ALA A 141 4.38 10.56 7.25
CA ALA A 141 4.59 9.65 6.13
C ALA A 141 5.25 10.38 4.95
N TYR A 142 6.25 9.75 4.33
CA TYR A 142 7.03 10.30 3.23
C TYR A 142 7.11 9.30 2.08
N GLY A 143 6.55 9.65 0.93
CA GLY A 143 6.55 8.84 -0.27
C GLY A 143 7.63 9.26 -1.28
N GLY A 144 8.01 8.35 -2.17
CA GLY A 144 8.78 8.66 -3.37
C GLY A 144 10.20 8.10 -3.41
N ILE A 145 10.66 7.42 -2.35
CA ILE A 145 12.03 6.89 -2.28
C ILE A 145 12.12 5.60 -3.09
N PHE A 146 12.90 5.58 -4.18
CA PHE A 146 12.91 4.47 -5.15
C PHE A 146 11.53 4.09 -5.69
N ARG A 147 10.65 5.09 -5.88
CA ARG A 147 9.31 4.91 -6.44
C ARG A 147 9.30 4.09 -7.72
N GLU A 148 10.20 4.40 -8.64
CA GLU A 148 10.22 3.76 -9.96
C GLU A 148 10.55 2.27 -9.84
N GLU A 149 11.55 1.92 -9.04
CA GLU A 149 11.93 0.53 -8.78
C GLU A 149 10.78 -0.25 -8.12
N ALA A 150 10.12 0.34 -7.12
CA ALA A 150 8.96 -0.28 -6.45
C ALA A 150 7.80 -0.55 -7.42
N ILE A 151 7.48 0.39 -8.30
CA ILE A 151 6.46 0.21 -9.36
C ILE A 151 6.88 -0.92 -10.31
N MET A 152 8.15 -0.95 -10.72
CA MET A 152 8.64 -1.97 -11.64
C MET A 152 8.57 -3.37 -11.04
N LEU A 153 8.85 -3.54 -9.74
CA LEU A 153 8.68 -4.81 -9.04
C LEU A 153 7.22 -5.28 -9.07
N LEU A 154 6.27 -4.42 -8.69
CA LEU A 154 4.83 -4.75 -8.76
C LEU A 154 4.40 -5.14 -10.18
N ARG A 155 4.84 -4.39 -11.20
CA ARG A 155 4.50 -4.69 -12.59
C ARG A 155 5.07 -6.03 -13.06
N LYS A 156 6.32 -6.36 -12.68
CA LYS A 156 6.92 -7.68 -12.96
C LYS A 156 6.05 -8.81 -12.41
N PHE A 157 5.57 -8.70 -11.18
CA PHE A 157 4.68 -9.70 -10.57
C PHE A 157 3.35 -9.87 -11.31
N TYR A 158 2.68 -8.79 -11.71
CA TYR A 158 1.37 -8.90 -12.38
C TYR A 158 1.42 -9.35 -13.85
N VAL A 159 2.56 -9.17 -14.51
CA VAL A 159 2.82 -9.66 -15.88
C VAL A 159 3.13 -11.16 -15.89
N GLN A 160 3.66 -11.72 -14.80
CA GLN A 160 3.86 -13.17 -14.68
C GLN A 160 2.52 -13.92 -14.86
N GLU A 161 2.58 -15.05 -15.57
CA GLU A 161 1.45 -15.96 -15.71
C GLU A 161 1.18 -16.63 -14.36
N ASN A 162 -0.09 -16.63 -13.95
CA ASN A 162 -0.47 -17.35 -12.75
C ASN A 162 -0.68 -18.83 -13.12
N ASN A 163 0.42 -19.59 -13.13
CA ASN A 163 0.39 -21.03 -13.40
C ASN A 163 -0.37 -21.83 -12.32
N LYS A 164 -0.71 -21.20 -11.19
CA LYS A 164 -1.49 -21.78 -10.09
C LYS A 164 -3.01 -21.57 -10.27
N ALA A 165 -3.46 -20.85 -11.29
CA ALA A 165 -4.88 -20.68 -11.58
C ALA A 165 -5.47 -22.00 -12.13
N PRO A 166 -6.71 -22.39 -11.72
CA PRO A 166 -7.35 -23.62 -12.21
C PRO A 166 -7.47 -23.68 -13.74
N GLU A 167 -7.74 -22.53 -14.34
CA GLU A 167 -7.63 -22.30 -15.78
C GLU A 167 -6.64 -21.15 -16.02
N PRO A 168 -5.37 -21.45 -16.36
CA PRO A 168 -4.39 -20.43 -16.68
C PRO A 168 -4.84 -19.68 -17.93
N LYS A 169 -5.34 -18.45 -17.77
CA LYS A 169 -5.61 -17.58 -18.91
C LYS A 169 -4.27 -17.02 -19.40
N PRO A 170 -3.81 -17.38 -20.61
CA PRO A 170 -2.54 -16.87 -21.13
C PRO A 170 -2.60 -15.35 -21.17
N LYS A 171 -1.64 -14.68 -20.54
CA LYS A 171 -1.57 -13.21 -20.49
C LYS A 171 -0.77 -12.66 -21.68
N LYS A 172 -0.84 -13.32 -22.84
CA LYS A 172 0.00 -13.05 -24.03
C LYS A 172 0.01 -11.61 -24.53
N ASN A 173 -1.01 -10.81 -24.22
CA ASN A 173 -1.12 -9.40 -24.63
C ASN A 173 -0.78 -8.38 -23.53
N ARG A 174 -0.31 -8.80 -22.35
CA ARG A 174 0.11 -7.86 -21.29
C ARG A 174 1.58 -7.50 -21.45
N GLU A 175 1.84 -6.47 -22.23
CA GLU A 175 3.15 -5.84 -22.27
C GLU A 175 3.46 -5.16 -20.92
N LEU A 176 4.69 -5.33 -20.45
CA LEU A 176 5.20 -4.62 -19.29
C LEU A 176 5.34 -3.13 -19.67
N LYS A 177 4.38 -2.31 -19.25
CA LYS A 177 4.52 -0.86 -19.37
C LYS A 177 5.72 -0.43 -18.52
N THR A 178 6.75 0.13 -19.15
CA THR A 178 7.96 0.65 -18.47
C THR A 178 7.83 2.12 -18.12
N ALA A 179 7.00 2.87 -18.86
CA ALA A 179 6.75 4.28 -18.59
C ALA A 179 6.08 4.45 -17.21
N ILE A 180 6.67 5.32 -16.38
CA ILE A 180 6.14 5.70 -15.08
C ILE A 180 5.83 7.20 -15.15
N LEU A 181 4.54 7.54 -15.03
CA LEU A 181 4.13 8.93 -15.05
C LEU A 181 4.68 9.68 -13.82
N PRO A 182 5.06 10.96 -13.98
CA PRO A 182 5.46 11.79 -12.85
C PRO A 182 4.30 11.89 -11.85
N ILE A 183 4.64 12.16 -10.59
CA ILE A 183 3.63 12.46 -9.57
C ILE A 183 3.00 13.80 -9.95
N SER A 184 1.93 13.78 -10.74
CA SER A 184 1.08 14.94 -10.91
C SER A 184 0.40 15.22 -9.57
N ALA A 185 0.38 16.49 -9.16
CA ALA A 185 -0.51 16.97 -8.09
C ALA A 185 -1.92 16.35 -8.27
N PRO A 186 -2.62 16.01 -7.17
CA PRO A 186 -3.71 15.05 -7.17
C PRO A 186 -4.66 15.27 -8.34
N ASN A 187 -4.82 14.21 -9.13
CA ASN A 187 -5.81 14.13 -10.18
C ASN A 187 -7.17 14.56 -9.60
N THR A 188 -7.65 15.74 -9.97
CA THR A 188 -9.08 16.04 -9.95
C THR A 188 -9.75 15.25 -11.07
N ALA A 189 -9.65 13.92 -11.02
CA ALA A 189 -10.41 13.03 -11.87
C ALA A 189 -11.78 12.87 -11.21
N THR A 190 -12.64 13.82 -11.53
CA THR A 190 -14.09 13.67 -11.70
C THR A 190 -14.72 12.54 -10.88
N ALA A 191 -15.36 12.91 -9.77
CA ALA A 191 -16.58 12.20 -9.38
C ALA A 191 -17.43 12.04 -10.63
N GLY A 192 -17.69 10.79 -11.03
CA GLY A 192 -18.64 10.53 -12.10
C GLY A 192 -19.90 11.31 -11.79
N ALA A 193 -20.36 12.11 -12.75
CA ALA A 193 -21.66 12.75 -12.66
C ALA A 193 -22.68 11.66 -12.26
N PRO A 194 -23.60 11.94 -11.33
CA PRO A 194 -24.64 10.98 -11.00
C PRO A 194 -25.39 10.66 -12.30
N ALA A 195 -25.57 9.36 -12.58
CA ALA A 195 -26.40 8.94 -13.69
C ALA A 195 -27.77 9.62 -13.56
N PRO A 196 -28.34 10.15 -14.65
CA PRO A 196 -29.68 10.73 -14.61
C PRO A 196 -30.66 9.66 -14.09
N PRO A 197 -31.66 10.05 -13.27
CA PRO A 197 -32.64 9.11 -12.76
C PRO A 197 -33.36 8.42 -13.93
N PRO A 198 -33.73 7.13 -13.79
CA PRO A 198 -34.47 6.44 -14.84
C PRO A 198 -35.77 7.18 -15.12
N THR A 199 -35.98 7.48 -16.40
CA THR A 199 -37.21 8.10 -16.90
C THR A 199 -38.33 7.09 -16.70
N THR A 200 -39.25 7.36 -15.77
CA THR A 200 -40.47 6.57 -15.60
C THR A 200 -41.37 6.80 -16.81
N THR A 201 -41.28 5.94 -17.82
CA THR A 201 -42.32 5.82 -18.83
C THR A 201 -43.52 5.17 -18.16
N ASN A 202 -44.54 5.97 -17.84
CA ASN A 202 -45.87 5.50 -17.45
C ASN A 202 -46.43 4.62 -18.57
N THR A 203 -46.41 3.31 -18.38
CA THR A 203 -47.32 2.39 -19.06
C THR A 203 -48.67 2.44 -18.34
N PRO A 204 -49.80 2.65 -19.05
CA PRO A 204 -51.11 2.66 -18.43
C PRO A 204 -51.51 1.26 -17.94
N ASP A 205 -52.18 1.23 -16.78
CA ASP A 205 -52.65 0.07 -16.03
C ASP A 205 -53.39 -0.98 -16.88
N LEU A 206 -53.07 -2.25 -16.61
CA LEU A 206 -53.95 -3.37 -16.95
C LEU A 206 -55.11 -3.43 -15.94
N PRO A 207 -56.36 -3.66 -16.38
CA PRO A 207 -57.50 -3.76 -15.46
C PRO A 207 -57.47 -5.06 -14.65
N THR A 208 -57.74 -4.94 -13.36
CA THR A 208 -57.93 -6.05 -12.41
C THR A 208 -59.13 -6.91 -12.83
N PRO A 209 -59.04 -8.25 -12.85
CA PRO A 209 -60.20 -9.11 -13.05
C PRO A 209 -61.01 -9.17 -11.75
N GLN A 210 -62.31 -8.87 -11.85
CA GLN A 210 -63.30 -9.22 -10.83
C GLN A 210 -63.63 -10.71 -10.96
N GLY A 211 -63.50 -11.44 -9.85
CA GLY A 211 -63.84 -12.86 -9.72
C GLY A 211 -63.42 -13.39 -8.36
#